data_AF-A0A661AKX7-F1
#
_entry.id   AF-A0A661AKX7-F1
#
_cell.length_a   1.000
_cell.length_b   1.000
_cell.length_c   1.000
_cell.angle_alpha   90.00
_cell.angle_beta   90.00
_cell.angle_gamma   90.00
#
_symmetry.space_group_name_H-M   'P 1'
#
loop_
_entity.id
_entity.type
_entity.pdbx_description
1 polymer ?
#
loop_
_entity_poly.entity_id
_entity_poly.type
_entity_poly.pdbx_seq_one_letter_code
_entity_poly.pdbx_strand_id
1 'polypeptide(L)' 'MEWRPKIIVFTCNWCSYAGADLAGVSRLQMPPDFRIIRVM' A
#
# COMPACT_ATOMS: atom_id res chain seq x y z
N MET A 1 12.89 9.33 20.18
CA MET A 1 11.92 8.60 19.34
C MET A 1 11.77 9.40 18.06
N GLU A 2 12.17 8.85 16.93
CA GLU A 2 12.04 9.52 15.64
C GLU A 2 10.56 9.48 15.20
N TRP A 3 10.05 10.61 14.72
CA TRP A 3 8.69 10.68 14.21
C TRP A 3 8.57 9.87 12.91
N ARG A 4 7.50 9.08 12.79
CA ARG A 4 7.13 8.38 11.54
C ARG A 4 5.74 8.78 11.10
N PRO A 5 5.51 9.03 9.80
CA PRO A 5 4.19 9.34 9.29
C PRO A 5 3.26 8.12 9.48
N LYS A 6 1.97 8.39 9.70
CA LYS A 6 0.93 7.36 9.74
C LYS A 6 0.04 7.58 8.52
N ILE A 7 0.19 6.73 7.50
CA ILE A 7 -0.50 6.90 6.22
C ILE A 7 -1.56 5.80 6.07
N ILE A 8 -2.77 6.20 5.67
CA ILE A 8 -3.82 5.27 5.27
C ILE A 8 -4.14 5.45 3.79
N VAL A 9 -4.28 4.34 3.07
CA VAL A 9 -4.49 4.33 1.63
C VAL A 9 -5.75 3.52 1.33
N PHE A 10 -6.70 4.12 0.62
CA PHE A 10 -7.88 3.41 0.12
C PHE A 10 -7.66 3.04 -1.34
N THR A 11 -7.85 1.77 -1.68
CA THR A 11 -7.64 1.25 -3.04
C THR A 11 -8.86 0.49 -3.51
N CYS A 12 -9.27 0.70 -4.76
CA CYS A 12 -10.29 -0.14 -5.39
C CYS A 12 -9.79 -1.57 -5.55
N ASN A 13 -10.74 -2.52 -5.57
CA ASN A 13 -10.46 -3.95 -5.66
C ASN A 13 -9.82 -4.33 -7.00
N TRP A 14 -10.19 -3.66 -8.09
CA TRP A 14 -9.89 -4.12 -9.45
C TRP A 14 -8.53 -3.68 -9.97
N CYS A 15 -8.16 -2.41 -9.77
CA CYS A 15 -6.95 -1.85 -10.39
C CYS A 15 -5.88 -1.55 -9.33
N SER A 16 -6.21 -0.71 -8.33
CA SER A 16 -5.22 -0.22 -7.38
C SER A 16 -4.72 -1.30 -6.43
N TYR A 17 -5.62 -2.16 -5.91
CA TYR A 17 -5.20 -3.26 -5.04
C TYR A 17 -4.38 -4.30 -5.81
N ALA A 18 -4.78 -4.65 -7.04
CA ALA A 18 -4.01 -5.52 -7.91
C ALA A 18 -2.63 -4.94 -8.26
N GLY A 19 -2.52 -3.61 -8.44
CA GLY A 19 -1.25 -2.93 -8.62
C GLY A 19 -0.34 -3.02 -7.39
N ALA A 20 -0.91 -2.96 -6.19
CA ALA A 20 -0.17 -3.18 -4.94
C ALA A 20 0.32 -4.63 -4.82
N ASP A 21 -0.50 -5.61 -5.20
CA ASP A 21 -0.09 -7.02 -5.25
C ASP A 21 1.04 -7.25 -6.26
N LEU A 22 0.95 -6.64 -7.44
CA LEU A 22 2.00 -6.71 -8.46
C LEU A 22 3.31 -6.09 -7.97
N ALA A 23 3.25 -4.95 -7.27
CA ALA A 23 4.44 -4.33 -6.67
C ALA A 23 5.13 -5.29 -5.68
N GLY A 24 4.35 -6.05 -4.90
CA GLY A 24 4.85 -7.11 -4.02
C GLY A 24 5.50 -8.27 -4.78
N VAL A 25 4.86 -8.78 -5.83
CA VAL A 25 5.40 -9.84 -6.70
C VAL A 25 6.71 -9.41 -7.37
N SER A 26 6.77 -8.15 -7.83
CA SER A 26 7.96 -7.54 -8.43
C SER A 26 9.04 -7.14 -7.40
N ARG A 27 8.78 -7.36 -6.10
CA ARG A 27 9.71 -7.05 -5.01
C ARG A 27 10.14 -5.58 -4.97
N LEU A 28 9.23 -4.68 -5.37
CA LEU A 28 9.46 -3.24 -5.24
C LEU A 28 9.54 -2.87 -3.77
N GLN A 29 10.55 -2.08 -3.40
CA GLN A 29 10.72 -1.63 -2.03
C GLN A 29 9.91 -0.36 -1.80
N MET A 30 9.11 -0.34 -0.74
CA MET A 30 8.34 0.83 -0.32
C MET A 30 8.53 1.08 1.19
N PRO A 31 8.45 2.35 1.64
CA PRO A 31 8.44 2.66 3.07
C PRO A 31 7.30 1.96 3.80
N PRO A 32 7.52 1.35 4.98
CA PRO A 32 6.51 0.55 5.68
C PRO A 32 5.45 1.37 6.45
N ASP A 33 5.42 2.68 6.26
CA ASP A 33 4.64 3.65 7.05
C ASP A 33 3.18 3.82 6.60
N PHE A 34 2.73 3.00 5.64
CA PHE A 34 1.35 3.00 5.15
C PHE A 34 0.61 1.69 5.41
N ARG A 35 -0.72 1.78 5.48
CA ARG A 35 -1.64 0.62 5.53
C ARG A 35 -2.73 0.79 4.48
N ILE A 36 -3.01 -0.28 3.75
CA ILE A 36 -4.00 -0.30 2.67
C ILE A 36 -5.34 -0.79 3.21
N ILE A 37 -6.43 -0.10 2.85
CA ILE A 37 -7.81 -0.55 2.99
C ILE A 37 -8.37 -0.79 1.59
N ARG A 38 -8.87 -2.00 1.36
CA ARG A 38 -9.52 -2.37 0.11
C ARG A 38 -10.99 -1.96 0.12
N VAL A 39 -11.43 -1.30 -0.95
CA VAL A 39 -12.85 -1.03 -1.25
C VAL A 39 -13.24 -1.70 -2.56
N MET A 40 -14.53 -1.89 -2.81
CA MET A 40 -15.05 -2.47 -4.06
C MET A 40 -14.90 -1.49 -5.23
#